data_AF-A0A9W4RM94-F1
#
_entry.id   AF-A0A9W4RM94-F1
#
_cell.length_a   1.000
_cell.length_b   1.000
_cell.length_c   1.000
_cell.angle_alpha   90.00
_cell.angle_beta   90.00
_cell.angle_gamma   90.00
#
_symmetry.space_group_name_H-M   'P 1'
#
loop_
_entity.id
_entity.type
_entity.pdbx_description
1 polymer ?
#
loop_
_entity_poly.entity_id
_entity_poly.type
_entity_poly.pdbx_seq_one_letter_code
_entity_poly.pdbx_strand_id
1 'polypeptide(L)'
;MLLLDYQNVLIQSVLTERFSGAPPAHIDQTVSDFDGVIYHISTPETKTKIQLSIQIRCYKDLVKYGAEQVLQREYGQYVVPPEPGYDFSVLIDLESLPEEKGQ
;
A
#
# COMPACT_ATOMS: atom_id res chain seq x y z
N MET A 1 -13.98 19.40 10.32
CA MET A 1 -14.26 18.02 9.89
C MET A 1 -14.79 17.28 11.10
N LEU A 2 -16.04 16.79 11.08
CA LEU A 2 -16.67 16.16 12.25
C LEU A 2 -16.50 14.64 12.28
N LEU A 3 -16.41 14.01 11.11
CA LEU A 3 -16.11 12.59 10.93
C LEU A 3 -14.68 12.45 10.39
N LEU A 4 -13.98 11.38 10.75
CA LEU A 4 -12.67 11.06 10.18
C LEU A 4 -12.83 10.47 8.77
N ASP A 5 -11.86 10.71 7.90
CA ASP A 5 -11.80 10.03 6.60
C ASP A 5 -11.40 8.57 6.79
N TYR A 6 -11.84 7.71 5.87
CA TYR A 6 -11.57 6.27 5.92
C TYR A 6 -10.21 5.90 5.33
N GLN A 7 -9.68 6.73 4.44
CA GLN A 7 -8.44 6.50 3.72
C GLN A 7 -7.30 7.36 4.25
N ASN A 8 -6.09 6.84 4.14
CA ASN A 8 -4.90 7.63 4.39
C ASN A 8 -4.69 8.62 3.22
N VAL A 9 -4.97 9.90 3.49
CA VAL A 9 -4.91 10.97 2.48
C VAL A 9 -3.54 11.11 1.84
N LEU A 10 -2.46 10.86 2.60
CA LEU A 10 -1.10 10.95 2.10
C LEU A 10 -0.79 9.81 1.13
N ILE A 11 -1.10 8.56 1.49
CA ILE A 11 -0.91 7.40 0.60
C ILE A 11 -1.73 7.60 -0.68
N GLN A 12 -2.99 8.02 -0.56
CA GLN A 12 -3.86 8.27 -1.71
C GLN A 12 -3.27 9.34 -2.64
N SER A 13 -2.80 10.45 -2.08
CA SER A 13 -2.24 11.55 -2.85
C SER A 13 -0.97 11.15 -3.59
N VAL A 14 -0.05 10.43 -2.91
CA VAL A 14 1.19 9.92 -3.51
C VAL A 14 0.87 8.95 -4.65
N LEU A 15 -0.01 7.98 -4.45
CA LEU A 15 -0.34 7.01 -5.49
C LEU A 15 -1.08 7.66 -6.67
N THR A 16 -2.03 8.54 -6.41
CA THR A 16 -2.79 9.24 -7.47
C THR A 16 -1.88 10.10 -8.34
N GLU A 17 -0.93 10.83 -7.73
CA GLU A 17 0.07 11.60 -8.48
C GLU A 17 0.90 10.68 -9.39
N ARG A 18 1.33 9.52 -8.89
CA ARG A 18 2.13 8.56 -9.68
C ARG A 18 1.33 7.91 -10.80
N PHE A 19 0.06 7.59 -10.57
CA PHE A 19 -0.81 7.03 -11.58
C PHE A 19 -1.23 8.04 -12.65
N SER A 20 -1.18 9.34 -12.36
CA SER A 20 -1.49 10.40 -13.32
C SER A 20 -0.43 10.61 -14.42
N GLY A 21 0.63 9.79 -14.44
CA GLY A 21 1.71 9.88 -15.42
C GLY A 21 2.83 10.85 -15.04
N ALA A 22 2.91 11.22 -13.75
CA ALA A 22 4.06 11.95 -13.23
C ALA A 22 5.36 11.15 -13.45
N PRO A 23 6.50 11.82 -13.70
CA PRO A 23 7.77 11.12 -13.94
C PRO A 23 8.13 10.21 -12.75
N PRO A 24 8.61 8.97 -13.00
CA PRO A 24 9.02 8.06 -11.94
C PRO A 24 10.05 8.71 -11.02
N ALA A 25 9.76 8.71 -9.72
CA ALA A 25 10.63 9.27 -8.69
C ALA A 25 10.98 8.20 -7.66
N HIS A 26 12.13 8.36 -7.02
CA HIS A 26 12.48 7.53 -5.87
C HIS A 26 11.61 7.95 -4.69
N ILE A 27 10.94 6.99 -4.05
CA ILE A 27 10.12 7.20 -2.87
C ILE A 27 10.70 6.34 -1.75
N ASP A 28 10.82 6.92 -0.57
CA ASP A 28 11.17 6.24 0.67
C ASP A 28 10.57 7.08 1.80
N GLN A 29 9.38 6.69 2.25
CA GLN A 29 8.59 7.43 3.22
C GLN A 29 7.90 6.48 4.19
N THR A 30 8.05 6.75 5.48
CA THR A 30 7.28 6.08 6.54
C THR A 30 6.14 6.98 6.98
N VAL A 31 4.93 6.41 7.06
CA VAL A 31 3.69 7.13 7.35
C VAL A 31 3.00 6.44 8.52
N SER A 32 2.73 7.17 9.59
CA SER A 32 1.96 6.66 10.73
C SER A 32 0.47 6.93 10.57
N ASP A 33 -0.36 6.00 11.01
CA ASP A 33 -1.82 6.12 11.06
C ASP A 33 -2.35 5.84 12.48
N PHE A 34 -3.67 5.87 12.65
CA PHE A 34 -4.32 5.56 13.92
C PHE A 34 -4.03 4.13 14.40
N ASP A 35 -4.27 3.88 15.69
CA ASP A 35 -4.05 2.59 16.36
C ASP A 35 -2.61 2.04 16.30
N GLY A 36 -1.64 2.92 15.99
CA GLY A 36 -0.23 2.57 15.90
C GLY A 36 0.10 1.75 14.65
N VAL A 37 -0.71 1.89 13.59
CA VAL A 37 -0.41 1.35 12.27
C VAL A 37 0.70 2.17 11.62
N ILE A 38 1.66 1.48 10.99
CA ILE A 38 2.77 2.12 10.28
C ILE A 38 2.77 1.60 8.84
N TYR A 39 2.77 2.53 7.90
CA TYR A 39 2.97 2.28 6.49
C TYR A 39 4.38 2.66 6.07
N HIS A 40 4.90 1.97 5.08
CA HIS A 40 6.14 2.31 4.41
C HIS A 40 5.93 2.24 2.90
N ILE A 41 6.14 3.39 2.25
CA ILE A 41 6.03 3.54 0.80
C ILE A 41 7.44 3.70 0.27
N SER A 42 7.88 2.75 -0.55
CA SER A 42 9.24 2.76 -1.09
C SER A 42 9.30 2.32 -2.55
N THR A 43 10.40 2.65 -3.22
CA THR A 43 10.73 2.14 -4.57
C THR A 43 12.01 1.31 -4.48
N PRO A 44 11.96 0.04 -4.02
CA PRO A 44 13.15 -0.71 -3.64
C PRO A 44 14.04 -1.12 -4.81
N GLU A 45 13.45 -1.44 -5.97
CA GLU A 45 14.19 -1.89 -7.16
C GLU A 45 14.29 -0.80 -8.22
N THR A 46 13.15 -0.28 -8.65
CA THR A 46 13.03 0.68 -9.74
C THR A 46 12.05 1.78 -9.37
N LYS A 47 12.23 2.97 -9.97
CA LYS A 47 11.30 4.10 -9.77
C LYS A 47 9.89 3.82 -10.30
N THR A 48 9.72 2.75 -11.08
CA THR A 48 8.45 2.29 -11.65
C THR A 48 7.70 1.33 -10.75
N LYS A 49 8.39 0.66 -9.80
CA LYS A 49 7.79 -0.27 -8.86
C LYS A 49 7.66 0.38 -7.49
N ILE A 50 6.42 0.61 -7.07
CA ILE A 50 6.10 1.16 -5.76
C ILE A 50 5.72 0.00 -4.84
N GLN A 51 6.48 -0.20 -3.77
CA GLN A 51 6.14 -1.11 -2.70
C GLN A 51 5.46 -0.35 -1.57
N LEU A 52 4.32 -0.87 -1.12
CA LEU A 52 3.60 -0.39 0.05
C LEU A 52 3.56 -1.52 1.08
N SER A 53 4.22 -1.30 2.21
CA SER A 53 4.25 -2.21 3.34
C SER A 53 3.44 -1.64 4.50
N ILE A 54 2.78 -2.51 5.26
CA ILE A 54 2.00 -2.14 6.43
C ILE A 54 2.42 -3.00 7.63
N GLN A 55 2.53 -2.35 8.78
CA GLN A 55 2.72 -2.98 10.08
C GLN A 55 1.52 -2.67 10.96
N ILE A 56 0.92 -3.72 11.53
CA ILE A 56 -0.19 -3.63 12.47
C ILE A 56 0.13 -4.51 13.67
N ARG A 57 0.11 -3.93 14.88
CA ARG A 57 0.45 -4.65 16.13
C ARG A 57 -0.35 -5.94 16.34
N CYS A 58 -1.62 -5.96 15.95
CA CYS A 58 -2.52 -7.11 16.09
C CYS A 58 -2.68 -7.95 14.81
N TYR A 59 -1.81 -7.79 13.80
CA TYR A 59 -1.94 -8.49 12.51
C TYR A 59 -2.10 -10.00 12.66
N LYS A 60 -1.31 -10.62 13.54
CA LYS A 60 -1.38 -12.07 13.81
C LYS A 60 -2.75 -12.53 14.29
N ASP A 61 -3.47 -11.69 15.05
CA ASP A 61 -4.82 -12.03 15.49
C ASP A 61 -5.83 -11.84 14.35
N LEU A 62 -5.69 -10.80 13.53
CA LEU A 62 -6.52 -10.59 12.33
C LEU A 62 -6.42 -11.77 11.36
N VAL A 63 -5.22 -12.32 11.16
CA VAL A 63 -4.99 -13.49 10.30
C VAL A 63 -5.76 -14.72 10.81
N LYS A 64 -5.84 -14.93 12.14
CA LYS A 64 -6.64 -16.04 12.72
C LYS A 64 -8.11 -15.96 12.37
N TYR A 65 -8.63 -14.76 12.13
CA TYR A 65 -10.02 -14.51 11.74
C TYR A 65 -10.20 -14.36 10.22
N GLY A 66 -9.22 -14.74 9.41
CA GLY A 66 -9.33 -14.80 7.96
C GLY A 66 -8.93 -13.53 7.21
N ALA A 67 -8.19 -12.61 7.85
CA ALA A 67 -7.71 -11.39 7.18
C ALA A 67 -6.87 -11.70 5.92
N GLU A 68 -6.05 -12.75 5.95
CA GLU A 68 -5.24 -13.16 4.80
C GLU A 68 -6.09 -13.51 3.56
N GLN A 69 -7.24 -14.14 3.76
CA GLN A 69 -8.15 -14.50 2.66
C GLN A 69 -8.76 -13.24 2.01
N VAL A 70 -9.06 -12.22 2.83
CA VAL A 70 -9.55 -10.93 2.35
C VAL A 70 -8.44 -10.21 1.59
N LEU A 71 -7.24 -10.12 2.15
CA LEU A 71 -6.10 -9.48 1.50
C LEU A 71 -5.75 -10.13 0.17
N GLN A 72 -5.75 -11.47 0.11
CA GLN A 72 -5.49 -12.20 -1.13
C GLN A 72 -6.60 -11.99 -2.17
N ARG A 73 -7.86 -11.86 -1.74
CA ARG A 73 -8.98 -11.57 -2.63
C ARG A 73 -8.89 -10.18 -3.24
N GLU A 74 -8.56 -9.17 -2.43
CA GLU A 74 -8.52 -7.77 -2.88
C GLU A 74 -7.23 -7.42 -3.63
N TYR A 75 -6.08 -7.89 -3.14
CA TYR A 75 -4.76 -7.48 -3.63
C TYR A 75 -3.97 -8.58 -4.31
N GLY A 76 -4.53 -9.79 -4.48
CA GLY A 76 -3.78 -11.02 -4.80
C GLY A 76 -2.70 -10.92 -5.88
N GLN A 77 -2.94 -10.16 -6.95
CA GLN A 77 -1.98 -9.97 -8.04
C GLN A 77 -0.81 -9.02 -7.71
N TYR A 78 -0.99 -8.18 -6.68
CA TYR A 78 -0.02 -7.21 -6.19
C TYR A 78 0.71 -7.69 -4.94
N VAL A 79 0.30 -8.80 -4.33
CA VAL A 79 0.91 -9.30 -3.08
C VAL A 79 2.34 -9.76 -3.34
N VAL A 80 3.26 -9.31 -2.49
CA VAL A 80 4.67 -9.72 -2.49
C VAL A 80 5.08 -10.18 -1.09
N PRO A 81 6.24 -10.87 -0.94
CA PRO A 81 6.76 -11.19 0.38
C PRO A 81 6.86 -9.92 1.26
N PRO A 82 6.41 -9.98 2.52
CA PRO A 82 6.40 -8.81 3.39
C PRO A 82 7.82 -8.29 3.62
N GLU A 83 7.94 -6.97 3.63
CA GLU A 83 9.19 -6.29 3.94
C GLU A 83 9.65 -6.62 5.38
N PRO A 84 10.97 -6.78 5.62
CA PRO A 84 11.47 -7.05 6.96
C PRO A 84 11.00 -5.99 7.97
N GLY A 85 10.29 -6.43 9.01
CA GLY A 85 9.72 -5.54 10.04
C GLY A 85 8.27 -5.10 9.78
N TYR A 86 7.69 -5.49 8.65
CA TYR A 86 6.28 -5.26 8.31
C TYR A 86 5.52 -6.57 8.24
N ASP A 87 4.19 -6.48 8.31
CA ASP A 87 3.30 -7.63 8.37
C ASP A 87 2.78 -8.05 7.00
N PHE A 88 2.57 -7.08 6.10
CA PHE A 88 2.06 -7.31 4.75
C PHE A 88 2.62 -6.28 3.78
N SER A 89 2.87 -6.70 2.54
CA SER A 89 3.40 -5.82 1.49
C SER A 89 2.72 -6.08 0.15
N VAL A 90 2.46 -5.00 -0.57
CA VAL A 90 2.00 -5.02 -1.96
C VAL A 90 2.98 -4.26 -2.83
N LEU A 91 3.14 -4.71 -4.07
CA LEU A 91 3.97 -4.07 -5.07
C LEU A 91 3.11 -3.71 -6.28
N ILE A 92 3.17 -2.44 -6.65
CA ILE A 92 2.44 -1.87 -7.78
C ILE A 92 3.46 -1.47 -8.82
N ASP A 93 3.34 -2.04 -10.01
CA ASP A 93 4.14 -1.65 -11.15
C ASP A 93 3.37 -0.62 -11.99
N LEU A 94 3.97 0.57 -12.13
CA LEU A 94 3.41 1.68 -12.91
C LEU A 94 3.33 1.36 -14.41
N GLU A 95 4.11 0.40 -14.90
CA GLU A 95 4.10 0.00 -16.31
C GLU A 95 2.98 -1.01 -16.62
N SER A 96 2.48 -1.72 -15.61
CA SER A 96 1.45 -2.76 -15.75
C SER A 96 0.12 -2.35 -15.11
N LEU A 97 -0.20 -1.05 -15.11
CA LEU A 97 -1.46 -0.58 -14.59
C LEU A 97 -2.62 -1.04 -15.50
N PRO A 98 -3.72 -1.55 -14.94
CA PRO A 98 -4.92 -1.82 -15.74
C PRO A 98 -5.41 -0.51 -16.37
N GLU A 99 -5.89 -0.58 -17.61
CA GLU A 99 -6.57 0.57 -18.23
C GLU A 99 -7.67 1.05 -17.28
N GLU A 100 -7.76 2.38 -17.08
CA GLU A 100 -8.77 2.98 -16.22
C GLU A 100 -10.13 2.36 -16.55
N LYS A 101 -10.69 1.59 -15.62
CA LYS A 101 -12.12 1.36 -15.60
C LYS A 101 -12.73 2.66 -15.13
N GLY A 102 -12.86 3.61 -16.05
CA GLY A 102 -13.64 4.81 -15.86
C GLY A 102 -15.02 4.39 -15.36
N GLN A 103 -15.37 4.86 -14.17
CA GLN A 103 -16.72 4.77 -13.64
C GLN A 103 -17.05 6.08 -12.92
#